data_AF-A0A932MLY6-F1
#
_entry.id   AF-A0A932MLY6-F1
#
_cell.length_a   1.000
_cell.length_b   1.000
_cell.length_c   1.000
_cell.angle_alpha   90.00
_cell.angle_beta   90.00
_cell.angle_gamma   90.00
#
_symmetry.space_group_name_H-M   'P 1'
#
loop_
_entity.id
_entity.type
_entity.pdbx_description
1 polymer ?
#
loop_
_entity_poly.entity_id
_entity_poly.type
_entity_poly.pdbx_seq_one_letter_code
_entity_poly.pdbx_strand_id
1 'polypeptide(L)'
;MPVQTIPLDWLSISGLVAGIVSVLLGVVAIALSVAFFYFGQKGEREASVALEGIRSQTKTLADISRQQLRELTGIIGQQTRPPETMAEIMSQLGPLMRELAASQRNGLIEPEQPNRVVTGEIIRGHNVPLLQNEVDRNILRESALSMYLAVYYYASCANFFAQGDLPSENEYQEGSLYHRFVRQLLDLSAADVMLITGALNQWAQREQSFVTGNRLFQIFGTQGNLVANLVRNSRQQFEARQNPPTQS
;
A
#
# COMPACT_ATOMS: atom_id res chain seq x y z
N MET A 1 62.01 -58.53 15.39
CA MET A 1 60.87 -58.42 14.46
C MET A 1 60.79 -56.97 14.01
N PRO A 2 60.91 -56.66 12.71
CA PRO A 2 60.87 -55.29 12.25
C PRO A 2 59.47 -54.69 12.44
N VAL A 3 59.39 -53.53 13.09
CA VAL A 3 58.16 -52.76 13.26
C VAL A 3 57.84 -52.10 11.93
N GLN A 4 56.77 -52.52 11.25
CA GLN A 4 56.27 -51.83 10.07
C GLN A 4 55.60 -50.52 10.49
N THR A 5 56.16 -49.40 10.08
CA THR A 5 55.50 -48.09 10.16
C THR A 5 54.62 -47.94 8.93
N ILE A 6 53.30 -47.86 9.15
CA ILE A 6 52.35 -47.58 8.08
C ILE A 6 52.41 -46.07 7.83
N PRO A 7 52.83 -45.59 6.64
CA PRO A 7 52.82 -44.17 6.34
C PRO A 7 51.37 -43.68 6.36
N LEU A 8 51.10 -42.61 7.10
CA LEU A 8 49.78 -41.98 7.07
C LEU A 8 49.49 -41.50 5.64
N ASP A 9 48.52 -42.14 5.00
CA ASP A 9 48.04 -41.74 3.69
C ASP A 9 47.38 -40.35 3.77
N TRP A 10 47.70 -39.48 2.82
CA TRP A 10 47.19 -38.12 2.75
C TRP A 10 45.65 -38.07 2.70
N LEU A 11 45.04 -39.10 2.10
CA LEU A 11 43.59 -39.29 2.04
C LEU A 11 42.97 -39.39 3.45
N SER A 12 43.61 -40.10 4.37
CA SER A 12 43.13 -40.27 5.75
C SER A 12 43.11 -38.94 6.53
N ILE A 13 44.11 -38.09 6.32
CA ILE A 13 44.18 -36.77 6.95
C ILE A 13 43.05 -35.88 6.43
N SER A 14 42.82 -35.87 5.10
CA SER A 14 41.74 -35.08 4.50
C SER A 14 40.35 -35.51 4.97
N GLY A 15 40.12 -36.82 5.12
CA GLY A 15 38.87 -37.36 5.65
C GLY A 15 38.61 -36.97 7.11
N LEU A 16 39.67 -36.97 7.94
CA LEU A 16 39.56 -36.53 9.33
C LEU A 16 39.20 -35.05 9.44
N VAL A 17 39.86 -34.19 8.65
CA VAL A 17 39.58 -32.75 8.62
C VAL A 17 38.15 -32.49 8.14
N ALA A 18 37.71 -33.16 7.07
CA ALA A 18 36.34 -33.04 6.57
C ALA A 18 35.30 -33.47 7.61
N GLY A 19 35.58 -34.54 8.37
CA GLY A 19 34.74 -34.98 9.48
C GLY A 19 34.59 -33.93 10.58
N ILE A 20 35.69 -33.32 11.01
CA ILE A 20 35.68 -32.26 12.03
C ILE A 20 34.89 -31.04 11.55
N VAL A 21 35.13 -30.60 10.30
CA VAL A 21 34.40 -29.46 9.71
C VAL A 21 32.89 -29.75 9.63
N SER A 22 32.50 -30.96 9.23
CA SER A 22 31.09 -31.36 9.17
C SER A 22 30.40 -31.28 10.52
N VAL A 23 31.07 -31.70 11.61
CA VAL A 23 30.52 -31.62 12.96
C VAL A 23 30.35 -30.15 13.40
N LEU A 24 31.35 -29.31 13.12
CA LEU A 24 31.28 -27.87 13.44
C LEU A 24 30.13 -27.18 12.71
N LEU A 25 29.95 -27.48 11.41
CA LEU A 25 28.82 -26.96 10.64
C LEU A 25 27.47 -27.42 11.19
N GLY A 26 27.37 -28.67 11.65
CA GLY A 26 26.18 -29.18 12.33
C GLY A 26 25.83 -28.38 13.59
N VAL A 27 26.82 -28.07 14.44
CA VAL A 27 26.61 -27.26 15.64
C VAL A 27 26.15 -25.85 15.31
N VAL A 28 26.76 -25.21 14.31
CA VAL A 28 26.37 -23.87 13.85
C VAL A 28 24.93 -23.87 13.29
N ALA A 29 24.56 -24.89 12.52
CA ALA A 29 23.21 -25.01 11.97
C ALA A 29 22.15 -25.12 13.08
N ILE A 30 22.40 -25.93 14.12
CA ILE A 30 21.51 -26.04 15.28
C ILE A 30 21.40 -24.69 16.01
N ALA A 31 22.52 -24.00 16.24
CA ALA A 31 22.53 -22.70 16.90
C ALA A 31 21.72 -21.65 16.10
N LEU A 32 21.87 -21.61 14.78
CA LEU A 32 21.08 -20.72 13.91
C LEU A 32 19.59 -21.06 13.94
N SER A 33 19.24 -22.35 13.92
CA SER A 33 17.83 -22.78 14.02
C SER A 33 17.18 -22.30 15.32
N VAL A 34 17.89 -22.39 16.44
CA VAL A 34 17.39 -21.90 17.74
C VAL A 34 17.28 -20.37 17.73
N ALA A 35 18.28 -19.67 17.19
CA ALA A 35 18.24 -18.20 17.09
C ALA A 35 17.04 -17.72 16.25
N PHE A 36 16.80 -18.32 15.08
CA PHE A 36 15.64 -17.99 14.25
C PHE A 36 14.32 -18.28 14.96
N PHE A 37 14.22 -19.35 15.74
CA PHE A 37 13.02 -19.64 16.53
C PHE A 37 12.72 -18.55 17.56
N TYR A 38 13.75 -18.05 18.27
CA TYR A 38 13.57 -16.95 19.22
C TYR A 38 13.21 -15.62 18.54
N PHE A 39 13.85 -15.29 17.42
CA PHE A 39 13.51 -14.09 16.65
C PHE A 39 12.09 -14.18 16.05
N GLY A 40 11.68 -15.36 15.60
CA GLY A 40 10.33 -15.63 15.10
C GLY A 40 9.26 -15.35 16.16
N GLN A 41 9.42 -15.87 17.38
CA GLN A 41 8.45 -15.62 18.46
C GLN A 41 8.36 -14.13 18.84
N LYS A 42 9.47 -13.40 18.82
CA LYS A 42 9.46 -11.96 19.10
C LYS A 42 8.69 -11.21 17.99
N GLY A 43 8.95 -11.55 16.73
CA GLY A 43 8.25 -10.98 15.58
C GLY A 43 6.75 -11.27 15.60
N GLU A 44 6.33 -12.49 15.95
CA GLU A 44 4.91 -12.84 16.08
C GLU A 44 4.19 -12.03 17.16
N ARG A 45 4.85 -11.79 18.30
CA ARG A 45 4.28 -10.95 19.37
C ARG A 45 4.11 -9.50 18.93
N GLU A 46 5.14 -8.92 18.31
CA GLU A 46 5.08 -7.55 17.80
C GLU A 46 4.01 -7.39 16.71
N ALA A 47 3.92 -8.36 15.79
CA ALA A 47 2.88 -8.38 14.76
C ALA A 47 1.47 -8.52 15.36
N SER A 48 1.29 -9.37 16.38
CA SER A 48 0.01 -9.53 17.07
C SER A 48 -0.43 -8.24 17.77
N VAL A 49 0.50 -7.54 18.45
CA VAL A 49 0.23 -6.23 19.08
C VAL A 49 -0.14 -5.19 18.03
N ALA A 50 0.57 -5.14 16.91
CA ALA A 50 0.26 -4.22 15.80
C ALA A 50 -1.13 -4.52 15.19
N LEU A 51 -1.46 -5.80 14.97
CA LEU A 51 -2.76 -6.22 14.45
C LEU A 51 -3.90 -5.90 15.41
N GLU A 52 -3.71 -6.07 16.72
CA GLU A 52 -4.70 -5.68 17.72
C GLU A 52 -4.92 -4.16 17.74
N GLY A 53 -3.83 -3.39 17.57
CA GLY A 53 -3.88 -1.94 17.35
C GLY A 53 -4.73 -1.57 16.13
N ILE A 54 -4.46 -2.17 14.97
CA ILE A 54 -5.24 -1.95 13.73
C ILE A 54 -6.71 -2.37 13.92
N ARG A 55 -6.97 -3.48 14.60
CA ARG A 55 -8.33 -3.96 14.86
C ARG A 55 -9.11 -2.98 15.73
N SER A 56 -8.47 -2.41 16.76
CA SER A 56 -9.07 -1.38 17.61
C SER A 56 -9.41 -0.11 16.80
N GLN A 57 -8.50 0.34 15.94
CA GLN A 57 -8.71 1.49 15.07
C GLN A 57 -9.83 1.23 14.05
N THR A 58 -9.86 0.04 13.45
CA THR A 58 -10.89 -0.39 12.49
C THR A 58 -12.27 -0.44 13.16
N LYS A 59 -12.33 -0.90 14.43
CA LYS A 59 -13.57 -0.88 15.21
C LYS A 59 -14.07 0.55 15.43
N THR A 60 -13.18 1.48 15.80
CA THR A 60 -13.51 2.91 15.94
C THR A 60 -14.01 3.50 14.62
N LEU A 61 -13.35 3.22 13.51
CA LEU A 61 -13.80 3.62 12.16
C LEU A 61 -15.17 3.05 11.81
N ALA A 62 -15.42 1.77 12.12
CA ALA A 62 -16.70 1.13 11.88
C ALA A 62 -17.82 1.75 12.74
N ASP A 63 -17.54 2.09 13.99
CA ASP A 63 -18.49 2.73 14.89
C ASP A 63 -18.81 4.17 14.44
N ILE A 64 -17.80 4.93 13.99
CA ILE A 64 -17.99 6.26 13.38
C ILE A 64 -18.83 6.14 12.10
N SER A 65 -18.53 5.19 11.22
CA SER A 65 -19.29 4.96 9.99
C SER A 65 -20.75 4.59 10.27
N ARG A 66 -21.00 3.73 11.27
CA ARG A 66 -22.37 3.40 11.72
C ARG A 66 -23.10 4.61 12.30
N GLN A 67 -22.38 5.51 12.97
CA GLN A 67 -22.97 6.75 13.47
C GLN A 67 -23.35 7.68 12.33
N GLN A 68 -22.44 7.91 11.36
CA GLN A 68 -22.72 8.71 10.17
C GLN A 68 -23.88 8.14 9.34
N LEU A 69 -23.93 6.82 9.16
CA LEU A 69 -25.06 6.15 8.50
C LEU A 69 -26.37 6.34 9.26
N ARG A 70 -26.36 6.29 10.59
CA ARG A 70 -27.56 6.57 11.40
C ARG A 70 -28.02 8.01 11.26
N GLU A 71 -27.10 8.97 11.25
CA GLU A 71 -27.40 10.39 11.06
C GLU A 71 -27.98 10.65 9.65
N LEU A 72 -27.36 10.10 8.60
CA LEU A 72 -27.88 10.17 7.23
C LEU A 72 -29.25 9.51 7.10
N THR A 73 -29.42 8.32 7.68
CA THR A 73 -30.72 7.60 7.66
C THR A 73 -31.78 8.38 8.43
N GLY A 74 -31.41 9.06 9.52
CA GLY A 74 -32.30 9.95 10.27
C GLY A 74 -32.76 11.15 9.44
N ILE A 75 -31.85 11.79 8.70
CA ILE A 75 -32.18 12.90 7.79
C ILE A 75 -33.10 12.41 6.65
N ILE A 76 -32.76 11.29 6.03
CA ILE A 76 -33.57 10.69 4.95
C ILE A 76 -34.94 10.25 5.47
N GLY A 77 -35.01 9.66 6.66
CA GLY A 77 -36.25 9.20 7.29
C GLY A 77 -37.21 10.33 7.68
N GLN A 78 -36.71 11.55 7.88
CA GLN A 78 -37.55 12.74 8.12
C GLN A 78 -38.05 13.39 6.82
N GLN A 79 -37.42 13.12 5.68
CA GLN A 79 -37.93 13.50 4.36
C GLN A 79 -39.02 12.51 3.89
N THR A 80 -40.25 12.75 4.35
CA THR A 80 -41.46 12.00 3.97
C THR A 80 -41.93 12.23 2.53
N ARG A 81 -41.06 12.71 1.63
CA ARG A 81 -41.32 12.75 0.19
C ARG A 81 -40.15 12.13 -0.56
N PRO A 82 -40.37 11.07 -1.36
CA PRO A 82 -39.33 10.49 -2.18
C PRO A 82 -38.81 11.57 -3.14
N PRO A 83 -37.49 11.88 -3.16
CA PRO A 83 -36.93 12.76 -4.17
C PRO A 83 -37.07 12.07 -5.52
N GLU A 84 -37.83 12.68 -6.43
CA GLU A 84 -38.24 12.03 -7.68
C GLU A 84 -37.08 11.84 -8.67
N THR A 85 -35.89 12.41 -8.42
CA THR A 85 -34.72 12.24 -9.32
C THR A 85 -33.36 12.28 -8.62
N MET A 86 -32.44 11.44 -9.12
CA MET A 86 -31.00 11.39 -8.71
C MET A 86 -30.28 12.74 -8.86
N ALA A 87 -30.80 13.62 -9.73
CA ALA A 87 -30.31 14.99 -9.91
C ALA A 87 -30.51 15.86 -8.67
N GLU A 88 -31.59 15.64 -7.92
CA GLU A 88 -31.91 16.40 -6.71
C GLU A 88 -30.98 15.98 -5.55
N ILE A 89 -30.67 14.68 -5.45
CA ILE A 89 -29.67 14.14 -4.51
C ILE A 89 -28.27 14.71 -4.81
N MET A 90 -27.86 14.76 -6.09
CA MET A 90 -26.61 15.38 -6.52
C MET A 90 -26.57 16.89 -6.23
N SER A 91 -27.69 17.60 -6.39
CA SER A 91 -27.76 19.04 -6.06
C SER A 91 -27.66 19.33 -4.56
N GLN A 92 -28.09 18.38 -3.71
CA GLN A 92 -27.98 18.49 -2.25
C GLN A 92 -26.58 18.10 -1.73
N LEU A 93 -25.86 17.23 -2.46
CA LEU A 93 -24.47 16.85 -2.12
C LEU A 93 -23.44 17.95 -2.39
N GLY A 94 -23.68 18.81 -3.40
CA GLY A 94 -22.76 19.91 -3.74
C GLY A 94 -22.51 20.92 -2.61
N PRO A 95 -23.55 21.44 -1.94
CA PRO A 95 -23.42 22.29 -0.76
C PRO A 95 -22.67 21.61 0.39
N LEU A 96 -22.97 20.33 0.65
CA LEU A 96 -22.36 19.55 1.75
C LEU A 96 -20.84 19.36 1.52
N MET A 97 -20.43 19.07 0.29
CA MET A 97 -19.00 19.01 -0.08
C MET A 97 -18.29 20.37 0.01
N ARG A 98 -18.98 21.47 -0.32
CA ARG A 98 -18.44 22.83 -0.12
C ARG A 98 -18.34 23.20 1.35
N GLU A 99 -19.29 22.78 2.17
CA GLU A 99 -19.30 23.04 3.61
C GLU A 99 -18.20 22.23 4.31
N LEU A 100 -17.96 20.99 3.88
CA LEU A 100 -16.81 20.19 4.34
C LEU A 100 -15.47 20.85 3.95
N ALA A 101 -15.37 21.36 2.72
CA ALA A 101 -14.18 22.08 2.25
C ALA A 101 -14.00 23.45 2.95
N ALA A 102 -15.10 24.16 3.25
CA ALA A 102 -15.08 25.42 3.97
C ALA A 102 -14.76 25.23 5.46
N SER A 103 -15.23 24.14 6.07
CA SER A 103 -14.88 23.73 7.44
C SER A 103 -13.38 23.44 7.56
N GLN A 104 -12.78 22.76 6.58
CA GLN A 104 -11.32 22.58 6.53
C GLN A 104 -10.55 23.90 6.34
N ARG A 105 -11.15 24.86 5.62
CA ARG A 105 -10.54 26.16 5.35
C ARG A 105 -10.63 27.14 6.51
N ASN A 106 -11.76 27.16 7.22
CA ASN A 106 -11.99 28.00 8.40
C ASN A 106 -11.29 27.48 9.67
N GLY A 107 -10.81 26.22 9.66
CA GLY A 107 -9.92 25.68 10.69
C GLY A 107 -8.46 26.16 10.58
N LEU A 108 -8.13 27.04 9.63
CA LEU A 108 -6.84 27.68 9.49
C LEU A 108 -7.02 29.20 9.70
N ILE A 109 -6.47 29.66 10.84
CA ILE A 109 -6.15 31.06 11.21
C ILE A 109 -7.27 31.82 11.96
N GLU A 110 -7.31 31.65 13.30
CA GLU A 110 -7.30 32.83 14.19
C GLU A 110 -5.96 32.85 14.92
N PRO A 111 -5.21 33.97 14.90
CA PRO A 111 -3.98 34.10 15.67
C PRO A 111 -4.29 33.99 17.17
N GLU A 112 -3.52 33.15 17.85
CA GLU A 112 -3.57 32.87 19.29
C GLU A 112 -3.86 34.13 20.13
N GLN A 113 -4.98 34.12 20.84
CA GLN A 113 -5.05 34.85 22.11
C GLN A 113 -4.49 33.94 23.21
N PRO A 114 -3.37 34.32 23.87
CA PRO A 114 -2.57 33.41 24.67
C PRO A 114 -3.13 33.10 26.06
N ASN A 115 -4.46 33.12 26.28
CA ASN A 115 -4.98 32.77 27.61
C ASN A 115 -6.46 32.37 27.70
N ARG A 116 -7.01 31.66 26.71
CA ARG A 116 -8.30 30.98 26.89
C ARG A 116 -8.06 29.50 27.16
N VAL A 117 -8.27 29.10 28.42
CA VAL A 117 -8.52 27.70 28.79
C VAL A 117 -9.78 27.27 28.06
N VAL A 118 -9.61 26.57 26.93
CA VAL A 118 -10.72 26.08 26.10
C VAL A 118 -11.31 24.85 26.77
N THR A 119 -12.32 25.08 27.60
CA THR A 119 -13.23 24.05 28.09
C THR A 119 -14.17 23.65 26.95
N GLY A 120 -13.82 22.57 26.25
CA GLY A 120 -14.72 21.67 25.50
C GLY A 120 -15.95 22.26 24.81
N GLU A 121 -15.78 23.13 23.80
CA GLU A 121 -16.87 23.39 22.85
C GLU A 121 -16.83 22.35 21.72
N ILE A 122 -17.76 21.40 21.82
CA ILE A 122 -18.11 20.45 20.78
C ILE A 122 -18.73 21.24 19.62
N ILE A 123 -17.97 21.41 18.54
CA ILE A 123 -18.52 21.90 17.28
C ILE A 123 -19.59 20.90 16.82
N ARG A 124 -20.85 21.34 16.86
CA ARG A 124 -22.01 20.54 16.51
C ARG A 124 -21.91 20.04 15.07
N GLY A 125 -21.98 18.73 14.89
CA GLY A 125 -22.55 18.16 13.68
C GLY A 125 -21.93 16.86 13.21
N HIS A 126 -20.61 16.71 13.23
CA HIS A 126 -19.92 15.48 12.81
C HIS A 126 -18.78 15.22 13.79
N ASN A 127 -18.86 14.12 14.56
CA ASN A 127 -17.83 13.68 15.51
C ASN A 127 -16.53 13.22 14.82
N VAL A 128 -16.06 13.94 13.81
CA VAL A 128 -14.69 13.78 13.31
C VAL A 128 -13.84 14.66 14.23
N PRO A 129 -12.95 14.09 15.06
CA PRO A 129 -12.03 14.90 15.83
C PRO A 129 -11.26 15.78 14.84
N LEU A 130 -11.43 17.10 14.95
CA LEU A 130 -10.53 18.03 14.28
C LEU A 130 -9.13 17.64 14.74
N LEU A 131 -8.26 17.26 13.80
CA LEU A 131 -6.85 17.02 14.06
C LEU A 131 -6.24 18.39 14.40
N GLN A 132 -6.40 18.81 15.66
CA GLN A 132 -5.99 20.12 16.14
C GLN A 132 -4.46 20.26 16.11
N ASN A 133 -3.73 19.14 16.17
CA ASN A 133 -2.27 19.15 16.13
C ASN A 133 -1.75 19.01 14.70
N GLU A 134 -0.82 19.88 14.32
CA GLU A 134 -0.03 19.74 13.08
C GLU A 134 0.65 18.37 12.96
N VAL A 135 1.07 17.81 14.09
CA VAL A 135 1.66 16.47 14.19
C VAL A 135 0.72 15.41 13.65
N ASP A 136 -0.54 15.40 14.08
CA ASP A 136 -1.53 14.40 13.66
C ASP A 136 -1.87 14.52 12.17
N ARG A 137 -1.91 15.76 11.64
CA ARG A 137 -2.08 16.02 10.21
C ARG A 137 -0.90 15.49 9.39
N ASN A 138 0.33 15.67 9.87
CA ASN A 138 1.53 15.17 9.17
C ASN A 138 1.57 13.64 9.16
N ILE A 139 1.22 12.98 10.27
CA ILE A 139 1.13 11.51 10.34
C ILE A 139 0.07 10.99 9.36
N LEU A 140 -1.10 11.62 9.31
CA LEU A 140 -2.16 11.21 8.38
C LEU A 140 -1.73 11.41 6.92
N ARG A 141 -1.08 12.54 6.60
CA ARG A 141 -0.53 12.82 5.27
C ARG A 141 0.51 11.78 4.86
N GLU A 142 1.43 11.43 5.77
CA GLU A 142 2.46 10.42 5.53
C GLU A 142 1.84 9.03 5.32
N SER A 143 0.86 8.67 6.13
CA SER A 143 0.14 7.40 6.02
C SER A 143 -0.62 7.30 4.70
N ALA A 144 -1.34 8.37 4.33
CA ALA A 144 -2.05 8.43 3.06
C ALA A 144 -1.08 8.35 1.87
N LEU A 145 0.03 9.11 1.91
CA LEU A 145 1.03 9.05 0.84
C LEU A 145 1.62 7.65 0.70
N SER A 146 1.96 7.01 1.82
CA SER A 146 2.49 5.64 1.84
C SER A 146 1.49 4.65 1.27
N MET A 147 0.20 4.82 1.55
CA MET A 147 -0.88 3.99 0.99
C MET A 147 -0.98 4.18 -0.53
N TYR A 148 -0.97 5.41 -1.05
CA TYR A 148 -0.97 5.64 -2.50
C TYR A 148 0.24 5.01 -3.20
N LEU A 149 1.43 5.16 -2.62
CA LEU A 149 2.64 4.53 -3.14
C LEU A 149 2.53 2.99 -3.13
N ALA A 150 2.01 2.40 -2.05
CA ALA A 150 1.81 0.96 -1.97
C ALA A 150 0.84 0.46 -3.05
N VAL A 151 -0.28 1.14 -3.25
CA VAL A 151 -1.26 0.79 -4.31
C VAL A 151 -0.65 0.96 -5.69
N TYR A 152 0.13 2.03 -5.93
CA TYR A 152 0.86 2.24 -7.18
C TYR A 152 1.78 1.05 -7.53
N TYR A 153 2.63 0.63 -6.58
CA TYR A 153 3.55 -0.48 -6.81
C TYR A 153 2.81 -1.82 -6.96
N TYR A 154 1.76 -2.05 -6.18
CA TYR A 154 0.95 -3.25 -6.29
C TYR A 154 0.27 -3.35 -7.66
N ALA A 155 -0.40 -2.29 -8.11
CA ALA A 155 -1.03 -2.23 -9.42
C ALA A 155 -0.01 -2.42 -10.55
N SER A 156 1.17 -1.81 -10.43
CA SER A 156 2.25 -1.95 -11.41
C SER A 156 2.78 -3.38 -11.50
N CYS A 157 3.01 -4.05 -10.36
CA CYS A 157 3.43 -5.45 -10.33
C CYS A 157 2.35 -6.38 -10.90
N ALA A 158 1.09 -6.20 -10.50
CA ALA A 158 -0.03 -6.96 -11.02
C ALA A 158 -0.14 -6.82 -12.55
N ASN A 159 0.02 -5.60 -13.07
CA ASN A 159 0.07 -5.33 -14.49
C ASN A 159 1.23 -6.07 -15.16
N PHE A 160 2.46 -5.91 -14.65
CA PHE A 160 3.66 -6.54 -15.21
C PHE A 160 3.54 -8.07 -15.30
N PHE A 161 3.02 -8.74 -14.26
CA PHE A 161 2.82 -10.18 -14.31
C PHE A 161 1.68 -10.58 -15.27
N ALA A 162 0.56 -9.85 -15.28
CA ALA A 162 -0.55 -10.12 -16.19
C ALA A 162 -0.16 -9.98 -17.68
N GLN A 163 0.84 -9.14 -17.99
CA GLN A 163 1.38 -9.04 -19.36
C GLN A 163 2.02 -10.34 -19.87
N GLY A 164 2.58 -11.16 -18.98
CA GLY A 164 3.13 -12.48 -19.32
C GLY A 164 2.03 -13.49 -19.64
N ASP A 165 0.96 -13.45 -18.86
CA ASP A 165 -0.17 -14.40 -18.92
C ASP A 165 -1.17 -14.11 -20.05
N LEU A 166 -1.20 -12.88 -20.56
CA LEU A 166 -2.06 -12.56 -21.71
C LEU A 166 -1.57 -13.35 -22.94
N PRO A 167 -2.40 -14.11 -23.66
CA PRO A 167 -1.97 -14.80 -24.89
C PRO A 167 -1.65 -13.80 -26.01
N SER A 168 -1.04 -14.24 -27.11
CA SER A 168 -0.91 -13.38 -28.30
C SER A 168 -2.30 -13.07 -28.89
N GLU A 169 -2.42 -11.99 -29.69
CA GLU A 169 -3.71 -11.58 -30.23
C GLU A 169 -4.39 -12.67 -31.08
N ASN A 170 -3.60 -13.46 -31.82
CA ASN A 170 -4.09 -14.56 -32.64
C ASN A 170 -4.56 -15.77 -31.81
N GLU A 171 -4.05 -15.91 -30.59
CA GLU A 171 -4.41 -16.99 -29.65
C GLU A 171 -5.49 -16.54 -28.65
N TYR A 172 -5.81 -15.25 -28.63
CA TYR A 172 -6.80 -14.70 -27.73
C TYR A 172 -8.20 -15.17 -28.10
N GLN A 173 -8.79 -15.93 -27.20
CA GLN A 173 -10.16 -16.42 -27.32
C GLN A 173 -11.09 -15.64 -26.40
N GLU A 174 -11.98 -14.82 -26.96
CA GLU A 174 -12.99 -14.04 -26.21
C GLU A 174 -13.92 -14.94 -25.37
N GLY A 175 -14.17 -16.18 -25.81
CA GLY A 175 -14.97 -17.15 -25.06
C GLY A 175 -14.30 -17.66 -23.77
N SER A 176 -12.96 -17.55 -23.65
CA SER A 176 -12.22 -18.00 -22.48
C SER A 176 -12.39 -17.02 -21.32
N LEU A 177 -12.93 -17.50 -20.19
CA LEU A 177 -13.06 -16.72 -18.95
C LEU A 177 -11.69 -16.23 -18.46
N TYR A 178 -10.67 -17.09 -18.56
CA TYR A 178 -9.31 -16.74 -18.13
C TYR A 178 -8.72 -15.61 -18.97
N HIS A 179 -8.82 -15.67 -20.30
CA HIS A 179 -8.29 -14.62 -21.17
C HIS A 179 -8.96 -13.27 -20.93
N ARG A 180 -10.29 -13.25 -20.75
CA ARG A 180 -11.04 -12.04 -20.40
C ARG A 180 -10.62 -11.48 -19.05
N PHE A 181 -10.47 -12.34 -18.05
CA PHE A 181 -9.99 -11.94 -16.72
C PHE A 181 -8.59 -11.30 -16.78
N VAL A 182 -7.62 -11.95 -17.43
CA VAL A 182 -6.25 -11.42 -17.55
C VAL A 182 -6.22 -10.10 -18.32
N ARG A 183 -6.97 -10.00 -19.43
CA ARG A 183 -7.12 -8.75 -20.19
C ARG A 183 -7.70 -7.63 -19.33
N GLN A 184 -8.78 -7.90 -18.62
CA GLN A 184 -9.43 -6.92 -17.75
C GLN A 184 -8.51 -6.50 -16.59
N LEU A 185 -7.82 -7.45 -15.95
CA LEU A 185 -6.85 -7.16 -14.90
C LEU A 185 -5.73 -6.25 -15.41
N LEU A 186 -5.23 -6.52 -16.62
CA LEU A 186 -4.20 -5.71 -17.26
C LEU A 186 -4.69 -4.29 -17.56
N ASP A 187 -5.89 -4.14 -18.12
CA ASP A 187 -6.47 -2.83 -18.44
C ASP A 187 -6.79 -2.00 -17.19
N LEU A 188 -7.37 -2.62 -16.16
CA LEU A 188 -7.71 -1.96 -14.89
C LEU A 188 -6.44 -1.54 -14.14
N SER A 189 -5.47 -2.43 -13.99
CA SER A 189 -4.21 -2.11 -13.32
C SER A 189 -3.44 -1.00 -14.04
N ALA A 190 -3.47 -0.95 -15.37
CA ALA A 190 -2.89 0.15 -16.14
C ALA A 190 -3.61 1.49 -15.85
N ALA A 191 -4.95 1.47 -15.80
CA ALA A 191 -5.74 2.65 -15.48
C ALA A 191 -5.49 3.14 -14.05
N ASP A 192 -5.39 2.23 -13.08
CA ASP A 192 -5.08 2.54 -11.68
C ASP A 192 -3.71 3.21 -11.55
N VAL A 193 -2.69 2.67 -12.24
CA VAL A 193 -1.34 3.25 -12.26
C VAL A 193 -1.39 4.67 -12.82
N MET A 194 -2.10 4.92 -13.93
CA MET A 194 -2.24 6.26 -14.51
C MET A 194 -2.96 7.24 -13.57
N LEU A 195 -4.04 6.80 -12.93
CA LEU A 195 -4.82 7.60 -11.99
C LEU A 195 -3.97 7.98 -10.77
N ILE A 196 -3.30 7.00 -10.16
CA ILE A 196 -2.47 7.21 -8.97
C ILE A 196 -1.25 8.07 -9.30
N THR A 197 -0.64 7.88 -10.47
CA THR A 197 0.46 8.75 -10.94
C THR A 197 -0.01 10.20 -11.04
N GLY A 198 -1.19 10.43 -11.60
CA GLY A 198 -1.80 11.76 -11.66
C GLY A 198 -2.03 12.36 -10.27
N ALA A 199 -2.57 11.58 -9.33
CA ALA A 199 -2.79 11.99 -7.96
C ALA A 199 -1.48 12.33 -7.22
N LEU A 200 -0.45 11.49 -7.35
CA LEU A 200 0.87 11.70 -6.76
C LEU A 200 1.56 12.94 -7.33
N ASN A 201 1.45 13.17 -8.64
CA ASN A 201 2.01 14.37 -9.28
C ASN A 201 1.30 15.65 -8.83
N GLN A 202 -0.03 15.63 -8.73
CA GLN A 202 -0.79 16.76 -8.19
C GLN A 202 -0.45 17.02 -6.72
N TRP A 203 -0.25 15.97 -5.93
CA TRP A 203 0.17 16.12 -4.54
C TRP A 203 1.57 16.73 -4.47
N ALA A 204 2.53 16.22 -5.24
CA ALA A 204 3.90 16.77 -5.28
C ALA A 204 3.95 18.26 -5.61
N GLN A 205 3.06 18.73 -6.48
CA GLN A 205 2.92 20.15 -6.81
C GLN A 205 2.36 20.99 -5.64
N ARG A 206 1.43 20.44 -4.85
CA ARG A 206 0.78 21.18 -3.74
C ARG A 206 1.63 21.20 -2.47
N GLU A 207 2.36 20.12 -2.19
CA GLU A 207 3.04 19.91 -0.91
C GLU A 207 4.55 19.66 -1.13
N GLN A 208 5.19 20.51 -1.93
CA GLN A 208 6.58 20.32 -2.37
C GLN A 208 7.56 20.12 -1.21
N SER A 209 7.39 20.87 -0.11
CA SER A 209 8.24 20.77 1.08
C SER A 209 8.15 19.40 1.77
N PHE A 210 6.95 18.84 1.88
CA PHE A 210 6.71 17.52 2.45
C PHE A 210 7.31 16.42 1.57
N VAL A 211 7.09 16.53 0.26
CA VAL A 211 7.54 15.55 -0.72
C VAL A 211 9.07 15.45 -0.78
N THR A 212 9.78 16.58 -0.74
CA THR A 212 11.26 16.57 -0.78
C THR A 212 11.89 15.84 0.40
N GLY A 213 11.24 15.82 1.57
CA GLY A 213 11.71 15.12 2.76
C GLY A 213 11.33 13.64 2.83
N ASN A 214 10.39 13.17 2.00
CA ASN A 214 9.88 11.81 2.08
C ASN A 214 10.70 10.84 1.21
N ARG A 215 11.39 9.89 1.85
CA ARG A 215 12.23 8.89 1.17
C ARG A 215 11.47 8.00 0.20
N LEU A 216 10.24 7.58 0.53
CA LEU A 216 9.44 6.73 -0.35
C LEU A 216 9.06 7.46 -1.64
N PHE A 217 8.76 8.76 -1.53
CA PHE A 217 8.48 9.58 -2.71
C PHE A 217 9.72 9.78 -3.58
N GLN A 218 10.91 9.93 -3.00
CA GLN A 218 12.15 10.00 -3.79
C GLN A 218 12.41 8.71 -4.59
N ILE A 219 12.12 7.55 -3.99
CA ILE A 219 12.18 6.26 -4.70
C ILE A 219 11.15 6.23 -5.82
N PHE A 220 9.94 6.71 -5.58
CA PHE A 220 8.93 6.86 -6.63
C PHE A 220 9.37 7.81 -7.74
N GLY A 221 10.01 8.95 -7.43
CA GLY A 221 10.49 9.87 -8.47
C GLY A 221 11.59 9.26 -9.36
N THR A 222 12.48 8.45 -8.77
CA THR A 222 13.57 7.81 -9.51
C THR A 222 13.12 6.57 -10.29
N GLN A 223 12.26 5.74 -9.71
CA GLN A 223 11.81 4.48 -10.33
C GLN A 223 10.46 4.58 -11.03
N GLY A 224 9.64 5.57 -10.71
CA GLY A 224 8.27 5.71 -11.18
C GLY A 224 8.21 5.78 -12.70
N ASN A 225 9.12 6.51 -13.34
CA ASN A 225 9.20 6.56 -14.80
C ASN A 225 9.55 5.20 -15.41
N LEU A 226 10.45 4.44 -14.79
CA LEU A 226 10.80 3.09 -15.26
C LEU A 226 9.59 2.17 -15.14
N VAL A 227 8.90 2.20 -14.00
CA VAL A 227 7.71 1.38 -13.74
C VAL A 227 6.56 1.77 -14.67
N ALA A 228 6.31 3.07 -14.87
CA ALA A 228 5.27 3.56 -15.76
C ALA A 228 5.50 3.14 -17.22
N ASN A 229 6.76 3.06 -17.67
CA ASN A 229 7.10 2.57 -19.00
C ASN A 229 6.92 1.05 -19.16
N LEU A 230 6.96 0.30 -18.05
CA LEU A 230 6.72 -1.14 -18.04
C LEU A 230 5.23 -1.46 -18.00
N VAL A 231 4.39 -0.59 -17.44
CA VAL A 231 2.94 -0.78 -17.36
C VAL A 231 2.30 -0.58 -18.73
N ARG A 232 1.49 -1.54 -19.16
CA ARG A 232 0.82 -1.55 -20.47
C ARG A 232 -0.63 -1.96 -20.31
N ASN A 233 -1.51 -1.37 -21.12
CA ASN A 233 -2.84 -1.93 -21.32
C ASN A 233 -2.78 -3.10 -22.33
N SER A 234 -3.88 -3.83 -22.47
CA SER A 234 -3.97 -4.99 -23.36
C SER A 234 -3.64 -4.66 -24.81
N ARG A 235 -4.12 -3.52 -25.31
CA ARG A 235 -3.83 -3.04 -26.66
C ARG A 235 -2.33 -2.83 -26.88
N GLN A 236 -1.68 -2.07 -26.00
CA GLN A 236 -0.23 -1.82 -26.07
C GLN A 236 0.56 -3.12 -25.99
N GLN A 237 0.10 -4.09 -25.20
CA GLN A 237 0.77 -5.38 -25.07
C GLN A 237 0.63 -6.24 -26.33
N PHE A 238 -0.53 -6.24 -27.00
CA PHE A 238 -0.69 -6.88 -28.31
C PHE A 238 0.21 -6.23 -29.37
N GLU A 239 0.21 -4.90 -29.44
CA GLU A 239 1.07 -4.13 -30.37
C GLU A 239 2.56 -4.41 -30.14
N ALA A 240 3.00 -4.49 -28.88
CA ALA A 240 4.39 -4.78 -28.51
C ALA A 240 4.82 -6.22 -28.86
N ARG A 241 3.88 -7.18 -28.86
CA ARG A 241 4.16 -8.57 -29.27
C ARG A 241 4.19 -8.74 -30.79
N GLN A 242 3.44 -7.93 -31.53
CA GLN A 242 3.49 -7.92 -32.99
C GLN A 242 4.77 -7.29 -33.53
N ASN A 243 5.31 -6.30 -32.81
CA ASN A 243 6.50 -5.55 -33.21
C ASN A 243 7.60 -5.67 -32.14
N PRO A 244 8.23 -6.86 -31.97
CA PRO A 244 9.29 -7.01 -31.00
C PRO A 244 10.44 -6.04 -31.32
N PRO A 245 11.03 -5.37 -30.31
CA PRO A 245 12.13 -4.45 -30.53
C PRO A 245 13.27 -5.19 -31.23
N THR A 246 13.66 -4.69 -32.41
CA THR A 246 14.85 -5.16 -33.13
C THR A 246 16.04 -5.04 -32.19
N GLN A 247 16.63 -6.17 -31.81
CA GLN A 247 17.83 -6.18 -30.98
C GLN A 247 18.95 -5.51 -31.77
N SER A 248 19.28 -4.28 -31.37
CA SER A 248 20.38 -3.47 -31.92
C SER A 248 21.70 -3.83 -31.27
#